data_AF-A0A3M1SH66-F1
#
_entry.id   AF-A0A3M1SH66-F1
#
_cell.length_a   1.000
_cell.length_b   1.000
_cell.length_c   1.000
_cell.angle_alpha   90.00
_cell.angle_beta   90.00
_cell.angle_gamma   90.00
#
_symmetry.space_group_name_H-M   'P 1'
#
loop_
_entity.id
_entity.type
_entity.pdbx_description
1 polymer ?
#
loop_
_entity_poly.entity_id
_entity_poly.type
_entity_poly.pdbx_seq_one_letter_code
_entity_poly.pdbx_strand_id
1 'polypeptide(L)'
;MPIEVVCSNGHVLRVKDSLAGKTGLCPVCRVRVRVPAPANDLSEAEILDILSSGPKEPEKDVEYHPAEEVPPTPPKKICRKCQREILAATHICPYCRTYIAGLSDFLTK
;
A
#
# COMPACT_ATOMS: atom_id res chain seq x y z
N MET A 1 -16.19 6.38 22.17
CA MET A 1 -16.27 7.34 21.04
C MET A 1 -16.57 6.57 19.74
N PRO A 2 -17.02 7.24 18.67
CA PRO A 2 -17.11 6.62 17.35
C PRO A 2 -15.81 6.86 16.55
N ILE A 3 -15.34 5.83 15.85
CA ILE A 3 -14.21 5.91 14.92
C ILE A 3 -14.76 6.18 13.52
N GLU A 4 -14.22 7.18 12.85
CA GLU A 4 -14.54 7.50 11.47
C GLU A 4 -13.48 6.91 10.54
N VAL A 5 -13.91 6.05 9.62
CA VAL A 5 -13.03 5.37 8.67
C VAL A 5 -13.60 5.46 7.27
N VAL A 6 -12.75 5.69 6.28
CA VAL A 6 -13.14 5.80 4.87
C VAL A 6 -12.77 4.50 4.16
N CYS A 7 -13.71 3.90 3.44
CA CYS A 7 -13.41 2.72 2.62
C CYS A 7 -12.63 3.12 1.35
N SER A 8 -11.98 2.16 0.69
CA SER A 8 -11.20 2.42 -0.53
C SER A 8 -12.00 3.01 -1.70
N ASN A 9 -13.34 2.91 -1.66
CA ASN A 9 -14.25 3.52 -2.64
C ASN A 9 -14.77 4.91 -2.21
N GLY A 10 -14.35 5.43 -1.05
CA GLY A 10 -14.68 6.78 -0.58
C GLY A 10 -15.87 6.91 0.37
N HIS A 11 -16.50 5.81 0.82
CA HIS A 11 -17.62 5.90 1.75
C HIS A 11 -17.15 6.07 3.20
N VAL A 12 -17.72 7.05 3.90
CA VAL A 12 -17.45 7.32 5.32
C VAL A 12 -18.27 6.37 6.20
N LEU A 13 -17.60 5.65 7.09
CA LEU A 13 -18.17 4.72 8.05
C LEU A 13 -17.95 5.24 9.46
N ARG A 14 -19.02 5.29 10.25
CA ARG A 14 -18.95 5.61 11.69
C ARG A 14 -19.15 4.31 12.46
N VAL A 15 -18.07 3.82 13.05
CA VAL A 15 -18.06 2.54 13.77
C VAL A 15 -17.79 2.74 15.25
N LYS A 16 -18.19 1.78 16.08
CA LYS A 16 -17.93 1.82 17.53
C LYS A 16 -16.46 1.51 17.82
N ASP A 17 -15.91 2.06 18.90
CA ASP A 17 -14.56 1.72 19.38
C ASP A 17 -14.34 0.21 19.60
N SER A 18 -15.38 -0.57 19.91
CA SER A 18 -15.29 -2.03 20.05
C SER A 18 -14.90 -2.75 18.74
N LEU A 19 -14.92 -2.03 17.62
CA LEU A 19 -14.48 -2.48 16.31
C LEU A 19 -13.08 -1.97 15.94
N ALA A 20 -12.43 -1.19 16.80
CA ALA A 20 -11.04 -0.76 16.63
C ALA A 20 -10.13 -1.96 16.35
N GLY A 21 -9.28 -1.84 15.33
CA GLY A 21 -8.36 -2.90 14.88
C GLY A 21 -9.02 -4.06 14.13
N LYS A 22 -10.35 -4.16 14.10
CA LYS A 22 -11.07 -5.22 13.39
C LYS A 22 -11.27 -4.89 11.92
N THR A 23 -11.50 -5.93 11.12
CA THR A 23 -11.86 -5.80 9.70
C THR A 23 -13.34 -6.09 9.52
N GLY A 24 -14.03 -5.24 8.76
CA GLY A 24 -15.44 -5.39 8.42
C GLY A 24 -15.69 -5.14 6.93
N LEU A 25 -16.96 -5.18 6.53
CA LEU A 25 -17.40 -4.84 5.18
C LEU A 25 -18.09 -3.48 5.18
N CYS A 26 -17.85 -2.69 4.14
CA CYS A 26 -18.61 -1.47 3.90
C CYS A 26 -20.08 -1.82 3.57
N PRO A 27 -21.09 -1.20 4.20
CA PRO A 27 -22.48 -1.51 3.95
C PRO A 27 -22.96 -1.04 2.57
N VAL A 28 -22.25 -0.09 1.94
CA VAL A 28 -22.60 0.45 0.63
C VAL A 28 -22.02 -0.41 -0.50
N CYS A 29 -20.70 -0.61 -0.51
CA CYS A 29 -20.01 -1.27 -1.62
C CYS A 29 -19.42 -2.64 -1.27
N ARG A 30 -19.59 -3.13 -0.04
CA ARG A 30 -19.12 -4.45 0.45
C ARG A 30 -17.61 -4.70 0.33
N VAL A 31 -16.81 -3.65 0.10
CA VAL A 31 -15.35 -3.74 0.16
C VAL A 31 -14.90 -3.95 1.61
N ARG A 32 -13.80 -4.67 1.81
CA ARG A 32 -13.19 -4.85 3.14
C ARG A 32 -12.64 -3.51 3.63
N VAL A 33 -12.88 -3.20 4.91
CA VAL A 33 -12.40 -1.99 5.58
C VAL A 33 -11.81 -2.39 6.92
N ARG A 34 -10.58 -1.93 7.20
CA ARG A 34 -9.92 -2.12 8.49
C ARG A 34 -10.12 -0.86 9.33
N VAL A 35 -10.66 -1.02 10.53
CA VAL A 35 -10.83 0.07 11.48
C VAL A 35 -9.49 0.34 12.17
N PRO A 36 -9.00 1.60 12.21
CA PRO A 36 -7.81 1.94 12.97
C PRO A 36 -7.95 1.53 14.44
N ALA A 37 -6.91 0.95 15.01
CA ALA A 37 -6.80 0.80 16.46
C ALA A 37 -6.03 2.00 17.02
N PRO A 38 -6.37 2.50 18.21
CA PRO A 38 -5.48 3.42 18.90
C PRO A 38 -4.14 2.68 19.11
N ALA A 39 -3.05 3.24 18.59
CA ALA A 39 -1.72 2.77 18.92
C ALA A 39 -1.53 3.09 20.40
N ASN A 40 -1.46 2.06 21.26
CA ASN A 40 -0.96 2.27 22.60
C ASN A 40 0.48 2.74 22.48
N ASP A 41 0.75 3.80 23.22
CA ASP A 41 1.91 4.67 23.17
C ASP A 41 3.23 3.90 23.04
N LEU A 42 4.05 4.32 22.08
CA LEU A 42 5.48 4.01 22.07
C LEU A 42 6.02 4.30 23.46
N SER A 43 6.64 3.32 24.10
CA SER A 43 7.19 3.52 25.44
C SER A 43 8.27 4.60 25.40
N GLU A 44 8.40 5.42 26.45
CA GLU A 44 9.42 6.49 26.50
C GLU A 44 10.85 5.95 26.29
N ALA A 45 11.07 4.67 26.62
CA ALA A 45 12.29 3.93 26.33
C ALA A 45 12.56 3.72 24.82
N GLU A 46 11.52 3.51 24.02
CA GLU A 46 11.60 3.36 22.55
C GLU A 46 11.90 4.70 21.87
N ILE A 47 11.38 5.80 22.43
CA ILE A 47 11.67 7.17 21.98
C ILE A 47 13.13 7.55 22.34
N LEU A 48 13.59 7.21 23.55
CA LEU A 48 14.98 7.43 23.95
C LEU A 48 15.97 6.59 23.11
N ASP A 49 15.62 5.38 22.71
CA ASP A 49 16.50 4.55 21.86
C ASP A 49 16.66 5.16 20.45
N ILE A 50 15.59 5.74 19.86
CA ILE A 50 15.66 6.43 18.55
C ILE A 50 16.50 7.72 18.62
N LEU A 51 16.48 8.45 19.75
CA LEU A 51 17.23 9.71 19.90
C LEU A 51 18.69 9.49 20.33
N SER A 52 18.94 8.47 21.15
CA SER A 52 20.28 8.14 21.67
C SER A 52 21.08 7.30 20.67
N SER A 53 20.38 6.61 19.76
CA SER A 53 20.97 5.83 18.69
C SER A 53 20.71 6.53 17.36
N GLY A 54 21.71 7.22 16.82
CA GLY A 54 21.75 7.47 15.37
C GLY A 54 21.46 6.18 14.59
N PRO A 55 20.93 6.26 13.35
CA PRO A 55 20.21 5.17 12.69
C PRO A 55 20.88 3.82 12.90
N LYS A 56 20.35 3.05 13.87
CA LYS A 56 20.65 1.64 14.00
C LYS A 56 19.88 0.99 12.87
N GLU A 57 20.61 0.69 11.80
CA GLU A 57 20.17 -0.25 10.79
C GLU A 57 19.65 -1.49 11.55
N PRO A 58 18.43 -1.97 11.27
CA PRO A 58 17.94 -3.15 11.95
C PRO A 58 18.83 -4.32 11.55
N GLU A 59 19.73 -4.68 12.47
CA GLU A 59 20.35 -6.00 12.61
C GLU A 59 19.23 -7.02 12.83
N LYS A 60 18.51 -7.33 11.74
CA LYS A 60 17.84 -8.62 11.64
C LYS A 60 18.97 -9.63 11.51
N ASP A 61 18.98 -10.60 12.41
CA ASP A 61 19.56 -11.91 12.18
C ASP A 61 18.94 -12.48 10.89
N VAL A 62 19.55 -12.11 9.77
CA VAL A 62 19.31 -12.73 8.48
C VAL A 62 20.13 -14.01 8.55
N GLU A 63 19.46 -15.12 8.86
CA GLU A 63 19.93 -16.42 8.40
C GLU A 63 20.26 -16.25 6.92
N TYR A 64 21.55 -16.42 6.61
CA TYR A 64 22.11 -16.25 5.28
C TYR A 64 21.50 -17.32 4.37
N HIS A 65 20.35 -17.01 3.79
CA HIS A 65 19.86 -17.71 2.62
C HIS A 65 20.74 -17.23 1.47
N PRO A 66 21.40 -18.15 0.72
CA PRO A 66 22.18 -17.78 -0.45
C PRO A 66 21.34 -16.90 -1.37
N ALA A 67 21.93 -15.84 -1.92
CA ALA A 67 21.28 -14.87 -2.79
C ALA A 67 20.51 -15.55 -3.93
N GLU A 68 19.20 -15.74 -3.75
CA GLU A 68 18.28 -15.78 -4.88
C GLU A 68 18.05 -14.34 -5.31
N GLU A 69 18.49 -14.05 -6.53
CA GLU A 69 18.33 -12.77 -7.21
C GLU A 69 16.89 -12.29 -7.06
N VAL A 70 16.69 -11.16 -6.37
CA VAL A 70 15.37 -10.53 -6.26
C VAL A 70 14.91 -10.21 -7.70
N PRO A 71 13.85 -10.84 -8.22
CA PRO A 71 13.45 -10.60 -9.59
C PRO A 71 13.08 -9.12 -9.76
N PRO A 72 13.50 -8.47 -10.85
CA PRO A 72 13.20 -7.06 -11.08
C PRO A 72 11.69 -6.86 -11.09
N THR A 73 11.17 -6.07 -10.15
CA THR A 73 9.74 -5.72 -10.16
C THR A 73 9.40 -4.99 -11.47
N PRO A 74 8.30 -5.37 -12.15
CA PRO A 74 8.00 -4.81 -13.46
C PRO A 74 7.65 -3.32 -13.35
N PRO A 75 8.17 -2.47 -14.26
CA PRO A 75 7.92 -1.03 -14.23
C PRO A 75 6.43 -0.70 -14.41
N LYS A 76 5.97 0.41 -13.81
CA LYS A 76 4.58 0.89 -13.85
C LYS A 76 4.46 2.28 -14.49
N LYS A 77 3.32 2.58 -15.11
CA LYS A 77 3.00 3.88 -15.74
C LYS A 77 1.56 4.33 -15.42
N ILE A 78 1.25 5.61 -15.66
CA ILE A 78 -0.11 6.15 -15.50
C ILE A 78 -0.81 6.24 -16.86
N CYS A 79 -2.04 5.72 -16.96
CA CYS A 79 -2.86 5.88 -18.16
C CYS A 79 -3.27 7.35 -18.35
N ARG A 80 -2.95 7.96 -19.50
CA ARG A 80 -3.27 9.38 -19.78
C ARG A 80 -4.76 9.69 -19.89
N LYS A 81 -5.62 8.69 -20.15
CA LYS A 81 -7.07 8.90 -20.28
C LYS A 81 -7.80 8.81 -18.94
N CYS A 82 -7.57 7.74 -18.18
CA CYS A 82 -8.29 7.49 -16.93
C CYS A 82 -7.46 7.70 -15.67
N GLN A 83 -6.19 8.09 -15.81
CA GLN A 83 -5.28 8.46 -14.72
C GLN A 83 -5.01 7.36 -13.69
N ARG A 84 -5.23 6.08 -14.06
CA ARG A 84 -4.94 4.92 -13.19
C ARG A 84 -3.54 4.37 -13.43
N GLU A 85 -2.96 3.83 -12.37
CA GLU A 85 -1.71 3.06 -12.42
C GLU A 85 -1.93 1.73 -13.17
N ILE A 86 -0.99 1.40 -14.03
CA ILE A 86 -0.98 0.22 -14.89
C ILE A 86 0.47 -0.26 -15.11
N LEU A 87 0.65 -1.48 -15.60
CA LEU A 87 1.98 -1.98 -15.96
C LEU A 87 2.54 -1.23 -17.17
N ALA A 88 3.84 -0.98 -17.20
CA ALA A 88 4.50 -0.27 -18.29
C ALA A 88 4.35 -1.03 -19.62
N ALA A 89 4.36 -2.37 -19.58
CA ALA A 89 4.16 -3.25 -20.74
C ALA A 89 2.70 -3.31 -21.25
N THR A 90 1.74 -2.65 -20.58
CA THR A 90 0.35 -2.66 -21.03
C THR A 90 0.16 -1.76 -22.26
N HIS A 91 -0.33 -2.32 -23.36
CA HIS A 91 -0.71 -1.58 -24.58
C HIS A 91 -2.17 -1.12 -24.60
N ILE A 92 -3.05 -1.78 -23.86
CA ILE A 92 -4.47 -1.40 -23.74
C ILE A 92 -4.83 -1.30 -22.26
N CYS A 93 -5.22 -0.10 -21.81
CA CYS A 93 -5.57 0.11 -20.40
C CYS A 93 -6.77 -0.78 -20.00
N PRO A 94 -6.67 -1.62 -18.95
CA PRO A 94 -7.75 -2.52 -18.54
C PRO A 94 -8.97 -1.79 -17.99
N TYR A 95 -8.81 -0.54 -17.57
CA TYR A 95 -9.85 0.24 -16.94
C TYR A 95 -10.70 1.06 -17.91
N CYS A 96 -10.08 1.61 -18.96
CA CYS A 96 -10.76 2.49 -19.92
C CYS A 96 -10.64 2.03 -21.38
N ARG A 97 -10.03 0.86 -21.61
CA ARG A 97 -9.85 0.20 -22.91
C ARG A 97 -9.17 1.06 -23.97
N THR A 98 -8.41 2.05 -23.52
CA THR A 98 -7.71 2.97 -24.42
C THR A 98 -6.31 2.45 -24.71
N TYR A 99 -5.90 2.60 -25.96
CA TYR A 99 -4.57 2.24 -26.41
C TYR A 99 -3.53 3.22 -25.85
N ILE A 100 -2.44 2.69 -25.30
CA ILE A 100 -1.46 3.40 -24.45
C ILE A 100 -0.02 2.91 -24.67
N ALA A 101 0.25 2.27 -25.81
CA ALA A 101 1.62 1.87 -26.16
C ALA A 101 2.54 3.09 -26.21
N GLY A 102 3.75 2.94 -25.67
CA GLY A 102 4.77 3.97 -25.65
C GLY A 102 5.91 3.65 -26.62
N LEU A 103 6.76 4.65 -26.91
CA LEU A 103 7.94 4.46 -27.78
C LEU A 103 8.91 3.37 -27.26
N SER A 104 8.90 3.10 -25.95
CA SER A 104 9.67 2.03 -25.31
C SER A 104 9.26 0.62 -25.70
N ASP A 105 8.04 0.42 -26.23
CA ASP A 105 7.59 -0.88 -26.77
C ASP A 105 8.24 -1.20 -28.13
N PHE A 106 8.84 -0.20 -28.80
CA PHE A 106 9.46 -0.34 -30.12
C PHE A 106 11.00 -0.35 -30.09
N LEU A 107 11.62 -0.11 -28.92
CA LEU A 107 13.08 0.03 -28.76
C LEU A 107 13.80 -1.27 -28.40
N THR A 108 13.10 -2.39 -28.26
CA THR A 108 13.67 -3.73 -27.97
C THR A 108 13.98 -4.55 -29.23
N LYS A 109 14.56 -3.92 -30.27
CA LYS A 109 15.00 -4.63 -31.48
C LYS A 109 16.52 -4.67 -31.61
#